data_AF-A0A3B8Q5L2-F1
#
_entry.id   AF-A0A3B8Q5L2-F1
#
_cell.length_a   1.000
_cell.length_b   1.000
_cell.length_c   1.000
_cell.angle_alpha   90.00
_cell.angle_beta   90.00
_cell.angle_gamma   90.00
#
_symmetry.space_group_name_H-M   'P 1'
#
loop_
_entity.id
_entity.type
_entity.pdbx_description
1 polymer ?
#
loop_
_entity_poly.entity_id
_entity_poly.type
_entity_poly.pdbx_seq_one_letter_code
_entity_poly.pdbx_strand_id
1 'polypeptide(L)'
;QTHRGNLIGAEAFARQEREPNFAGNKPTLVDLPPPFDPNRYPAATSDIVALMVLEHQVHMHNFLTRLNYEATMQLQAYGHCNYIKSPLEAFLRYLLFTEEAPLTAPVRGSDEFAKAFEAAGPRDPQGRSLRQLDLKTRLFKYPCSFLIHSESFQALPAELKARIYQRLWSILSGEDSGPTWQRLTAADRKAIREILISTQPDLPSYWKL
;
A
#
# COMPACT_ATOMS: atom_id res chain seq x y z
N GLN A 1 8.63 15.11 3.52
CA GLN A 1 9.56 13.97 3.42
C GLN A 1 10.51 14.23 2.27
N THR A 2 11.80 13.86 2.39
CA THR A 2 12.79 14.02 1.30
C THR A 2 13.29 12.65 0.84
N HIS A 3 13.05 12.31 -0.42
CA HIS A 3 13.60 11.14 -1.10
C HIS A 3 14.97 11.49 -1.68
N ARG A 4 16.00 10.74 -1.28
CA ARG A 4 17.39 10.89 -1.72
C ARG A 4 17.68 9.86 -2.81
N GLY A 5 18.71 10.09 -3.64
CA GLY A 5 19.17 9.03 -4.56
C GLY A 5 19.57 9.50 -5.97
N ASN A 6 19.35 10.76 -6.33
CA ASN A 6 19.70 11.28 -7.65
C ASN A 6 21.09 11.94 -7.66
N LEU A 7 22.10 11.22 -7.15
CA LEU A 7 23.47 11.73 -7.03
C LEU A 7 24.37 11.05 -8.05
N ILE A 8 25.08 11.86 -8.81
CA ILE A 8 26.01 11.40 -9.84
C ILE A 8 27.31 12.18 -9.69
N GLY A 9 28.42 11.46 -9.57
CA GLY A 9 29.76 12.05 -9.48
C GLY A 9 30.22 12.43 -8.06
N ALA A 10 31.54 12.45 -7.87
CA ALA A 10 32.17 12.64 -6.56
C ALA A 10 31.81 13.97 -5.88
N GLU A 11 31.64 15.05 -6.65
CA GLU A 11 31.25 16.36 -6.12
C GLU A 11 29.85 16.35 -5.50
N ALA A 12 28.90 15.68 -6.15
CA ALA A 12 27.53 15.56 -5.65
C ALA A 12 27.50 14.77 -4.33
N PHE A 13 28.31 13.70 -4.21
CA PHE A 13 28.46 12.94 -2.96
C PHE A 13 29.09 13.79 -1.86
N ALA A 14 30.21 14.50 -2.14
CA ALA A 14 30.87 15.37 -1.17
C ALA A 14 30.01 16.56 -0.73
N ARG A 15 29.08 17.01 -1.58
CA ARG A 15 28.08 18.00 -1.20
C ARG A 15 26.98 17.40 -0.34
N GLN A 16 26.51 16.20 -0.66
CA GLN A 16 25.50 15.51 0.13
C GLN A 16 25.93 15.24 1.57
N GLU A 17 27.23 14.96 1.81
CA GLU A 17 27.76 14.81 3.17
C GLU A 17 27.52 16.06 4.05
N ARG A 18 27.58 17.25 3.45
CA ARG A 18 27.35 18.55 4.11
C ARG A 18 25.89 18.98 4.08
N GLU A 19 25.21 18.64 2.99
CA GLU A 19 23.80 18.94 2.72
C GLU A 19 23.04 17.62 2.48
N PRO A 20 22.59 16.92 3.54
CA PRO A 20 22.00 15.57 3.39
C PRO A 20 20.86 15.49 2.37
N ASN A 21 20.08 16.57 2.21
CA ASN A 21 18.94 16.67 1.31
C ASN A 21 19.29 17.17 -0.10
N PHE A 22 20.57 17.39 -0.41
CA PHE A 22 21.01 17.83 -1.74
C PHE A 22 20.51 16.85 -2.83
N ALA A 23 19.99 17.41 -3.92
CA ALA A 23 19.40 16.69 -5.06
C ALA A 23 18.24 15.72 -4.71
N GLY A 24 17.61 15.89 -3.54
CA GLY A 24 16.42 15.14 -3.16
C GLY A 24 15.18 15.58 -3.96
N ASN A 25 14.19 14.69 -4.06
CA ASN A 25 12.88 14.96 -4.69
C ASN A 25 12.96 15.59 -6.10
N LYS A 26 13.92 15.21 -6.96
CA LYS A 26 14.01 15.78 -8.31
C LYS A 26 12.79 15.39 -9.16
N PRO A 27 11.99 16.37 -9.65
CA PRO A 27 10.82 16.08 -10.48
C PRO A 27 11.17 15.92 -11.96
N THR A 28 12.35 16.40 -12.37
CA THR A 28 12.85 16.37 -13.75
C THR A 28 14.21 15.70 -13.82
N LEU A 29 14.44 15.02 -14.95
CA LEU A 29 15.66 14.29 -15.25
C LEU A 29 16.57 15.05 -16.24
N VAL A 30 16.12 16.21 -16.75
CA VAL A 30 16.85 16.99 -17.76
C VAL A 30 18.19 17.53 -17.26
N ASP A 31 18.31 17.77 -15.96
CA ASP A 31 19.53 18.29 -15.32
C ASP A 31 20.47 17.19 -14.84
N LEU A 32 20.22 15.93 -15.21
CA LEU A 32 21.13 14.84 -14.85
C LEU A 32 22.36 14.87 -15.77
N PRO A 33 23.58 14.80 -15.21
CA PRO A 33 24.79 14.88 -16.00
C PRO A 33 24.96 13.66 -16.93
N PRO A 34 25.72 13.82 -18.03
CA PRO A 34 26.10 12.71 -18.89
C PRO A 34 26.71 11.53 -18.12
N PRO A 35 26.49 10.27 -18.56
CA PRO A 35 25.93 9.87 -19.85
C PRO A 35 24.39 9.78 -19.88
N PHE A 36 23.68 10.32 -18.89
CA PHE A 36 22.21 10.27 -18.88
C PHE A 36 21.63 11.10 -20.03
N ASP A 37 20.78 10.48 -20.85
CA ASP A 37 20.06 11.11 -21.96
C ASP A 37 18.54 10.97 -21.73
N PRO A 38 17.84 12.05 -21.33
CA PRO A 38 16.42 11.99 -21.00
C PRO A 38 15.53 11.61 -22.20
N ASN A 39 16.01 11.83 -23.44
CA ASN A 39 15.23 11.55 -24.65
C ASN A 39 15.12 10.05 -24.97
N ARG A 40 15.88 9.19 -24.27
CA ARG A 40 15.78 7.73 -24.39
C ARG A 40 14.62 7.14 -23.59
N TYR A 41 13.95 7.94 -22.76
CA TYR A 41 12.85 7.51 -21.91
C TYR A 41 11.52 8.08 -22.43
N PRO A 42 10.39 7.37 -22.23
CA PRO A 42 9.07 7.87 -22.62
C PRO A 42 8.68 9.20 -21.97
N ALA A 43 9.25 9.52 -20.81
CA ALA A 43 9.09 10.80 -20.14
C ALA A 43 10.41 11.24 -19.50
N ALA A 44 10.72 12.54 -19.58
CA ALA A 44 11.90 13.15 -18.94
C ALA A 44 11.65 13.56 -17.47
N THR A 45 10.58 13.05 -16.87
CA THR A 45 10.15 13.37 -15.50
C THR A 45 10.26 12.15 -14.59
N SER A 46 10.34 12.40 -13.28
CA SER A 46 10.25 11.37 -12.25
C SER A 46 9.09 11.67 -11.32
N ASP A 47 8.40 10.63 -10.86
CA ASP A 47 7.28 10.77 -9.94
C ASP A 47 7.52 9.93 -8.67
N ILE A 48 7.83 10.63 -7.59
CA ILE A 48 8.03 10.05 -6.26
C ILE A 48 6.77 9.34 -5.73
N VAL A 49 5.58 9.85 -6.04
CA VAL A 49 4.33 9.23 -5.60
C VAL A 49 4.11 7.92 -6.36
N ALA A 50 4.39 7.92 -7.67
CA ALA A 50 4.34 6.70 -8.45
C ALA A 50 5.32 5.64 -7.92
N LEU A 51 6.54 6.05 -7.53
CA LEU A 51 7.52 5.17 -6.93
C LEU A 51 7.04 4.60 -5.58
N MET A 52 6.54 5.44 -4.67
CA MET A 52 6.01 4.99 -3.36
C MET A 52 4.84 4.01 -3.53
N VAL A 53 3.95 4.28 -4.49
CA VAL A 53 2.85 3.36 -4.83
C VAL A 53 3.40 2.04 -5.38
N LEU A 54 4.38 2.08 -6.27
CA LEU A 54 5.03 0.88 -6.82
C LEU A 54 5.71 0.06 -5.72
N GLU A 55 6.44 0.70 -4.81
CA GLU A 55 7.07 0.05 -3.66
C GLU A 55 6.03 -0.68 -2.80
N HIS A 56 4.91 -0.02 -2.50
CA HIS A 56 3.79 -0.65 -1.82
C HIS A 56 3.24 -1.85 -2.60
N GLN A 57 3.04 -1.71 -3.92
CA GLN A 57 2.52 -2.78 -4.76
C GLN A 57 3.41 -4.01 -4.74
N VAL A 58 4.71 -3.84 -4.96
CA VAL A 58 5.68 -4.94 -4.97
C VAL A 58 5.66 -5.66 -3.62
N HIS A 59 5.72 -4.92 -2.52
CA HIS A 59 5.79 -5.52 -1.19
C HIS A 59 4.48 -6.23 -0.81
N MET A 60 3.33 -5.65 -1.13
CA MET A 60 2.02 -6.28 -0.91
C MET A 60 1.85 -7.56 -1.74
N HIS A 61 2.29 -7.56 -3.00
CA HIS A 61 2.25 -8.76 -3.84
C HIS A 61 3.18 -9.87 -3.32
N ASN A 62 4.33 -9.53 -2.75
CA ASN A 62 5.18 -10.50 -2.07
C ASN A 62 4.48 -11.12 -0.86
N PHE A 63 3.79 -10.31 -0.05
CA PHE A 63 2.96 -10.79 1.05
C PHE A 63 1.84 -11.72 0.59
N LEU A 64 1.10 -11.34 -0.46
CA LEU A 64 0.05 -12.17 -1.06
C LEU A 64 0.60 -13.51 -1.54
N THR A 65 1.72 -13.48 -2.27
CA THR A 65 2.36 -14.67 -2.82
C THR A 65 2.78 -15.63 -1.72
N ARG A 66 3.46 -15.11 -0.69
CA ARG A 66 3.90 -15.91 0.46
C ARG A 66 2.71 -16.52 1.21
N LEU A 67 1.70 -15.71 1.52
CA LEU A 67 0.53 -16.18 2.26
C LEU A 67 -0.25 -17.24 1.46
N ASN A 68 -0.37 -17.05 0.15
CA ASN A 68 -1.00 -18.02 -0.74
C ASN A 68 -0.25 -19.36 -0.76
N TYR A 69 1.08 -19.30 -0.90
CA TYR A 69 1.93 -20.49 -0.92
C TYR A 69 1.84 -21.28 0.39
N GLU A 70 1.99 -20.60 1.53
CA GLU A 70 1.91 -21.24 2.86
C GLU A 70 0.51 -21.83 3.12
N ALA A 71 -0.56 -21.14 2.75
CA ALA A 71 -1.91 -21.67 2.89
C ALA A 71 -2.16 -22.88 1.99
N THR A 72 -1.69 -22.85 0.73
CA THR A 72 -1.85 -23.96 -0.22
C THR A 72 -1.14 -25.22 0.29
N MET A 73 0.10 -25.07 0.79
CA MET A 73 0.83 -26.19 1.39
C MET A 73 0.09 -26.79 2.59
N GLN A 74 -0.46 -25.95 3.49
CA GLN A 74 -1.20 -26.44 4.64
C GLN A 74 -2.53 -27.10 4.27
N LEU A 75 -3.25 -26.56 3.27
CA LEU A 75 -4.46 -27.18 2.76
C LEU A 75 -4.17 -28.56 2.16
N GLN A 76 -3.07 -28.70 1.42
CA GLN A 76 -2.66 -29.99 0.88
C GLN A 76 -2.23 -30.98 1.96
N ALA A 77 -1.52 -30.53 2.99
CA ALA A 77 -1.00 -31.40 4.05
C ALA A 77 -2.04 -31.79 5.11
N TYR A 78 -2.94 -30.87 5.47
CA TYR A 78 -3.83 -30.99 6.63
C TYR A 78 -5.32 -30.81 6.30
N GLY A 79 -5.67 -30.36 5.10
CA GLY A 79 -7.06 -30.01 4.74
C GLY A 79 -7.54 -28.69 5.35
N HIS A 80 -6.69 -27.96 6.07
CA HIS A 80 -7.03 -26.68 6.70
C HIS A 80 -5.81 -25.76 6.81
N CYS A 81 -6.02 -24.44 6.97
CA CYS A 81 -4.96 -23.46 7.21
C CYS A 81 -4.98 -22.91 8.65
N ASN A 82 -5.04 -23.78 9.67
CA ASN A 82 -5.01 -23.35 11.07
C ASN A 82 -3.65 -22.80 11.52
N TYR A 83 -2.55 -23.18 10.85
CA TYR A 83 -1.19 -22.86 11.29
C TYR A 83 -0.56 -21.64 10.59
N ILE A 84 -1.34 -20.84 9.85
CA ILE A 84 -0.87 -19.60 9.20
C ILE A 84 -1.11 -18.34 10.05
N LYS A 85 -1.36 -18.47 11.36
CA LYS A 85 -1.73 -17.31 12.19
C LYS A 85 -0.70 -16.18 12.13
N SER A 86 0.58 -16.48 12.36
CA SER A 86 1.66 -15.48 12.31
C SER A 86 1.80 -14.77 10.94
N PRO A 87 1.91 -15.49 9.81
CA PRO A 87 1.99 -14.87 8.49
C PRO A 87 0.72 -14.09 8.12
N LEU A 88 -0.47 -14.56 8.55
CA LEU A 88 -1.72 -13.83 8.40
C LEU A 88 -1.73 -12.50 9.17
N GLU A 89 -1.27 -12.49 10.42
CA GLU A 89 -1.17 -11.24 11.20
C GLU A 89 -0.17 -10.27 10.55
N ALA A 90 0.96 -10.76 10.05
CA ALA A 90 1.93 -9.92 9.34
C ALA A 90 1.35 -9.33 8.06
N PHE A 91 0.64 -10.14 7.28
CA PHE A 91 -0.11 -9.70 6.11
C PHE A 91 -1.11 -8.59 6.47
N LEU A 92 -1.90 -8.76 7.55
CA LEU A 92 -2.91 -7.79 7.95
C LEU A 92 -2.32 -6.47 8.48
N ARG A 93 -1.21 -6.51 9.22
CA ARG A 93 -0.47 -5.30 9.61
C ARG A 93 -0.05 -4.48 8.41
N TYR A 94 0.48 -5.16 7.39
CA TYR A 94 0.91 -4.51 6.17
C TYR A 94 -0.29 -4.02 5.34
N LEU A 95 -1.33 -4.86 5.18
CA LEU A 95 -2.57 -4.53 4.49
C LEU A 95 -3.21 -3.26 5.07
N LEU A 96 -3.20 -3.11 6.40
CA LEU A 96 -3.83 -1.99 7.10
C LEU A 96 -2.88 -0.84 7.44
N PHE A 97 -1.67 -0.82 6.85
CA PHE A 97 -0.67 0.24 7.06
C PHE A 97 -0.36 0.53 8.54
N THR A 98 -0.48 -0.44 9.44
CA THR A 98 -0.26 -0.20 10.87
C THR A 98 1.18 0.15 11.21
N GLU A 99 2.11 -0.32 10.37
CA GLU A 99 3.56 -0.12 10.53
C GLU A 99 4.09 0.94 9.54
N GLU A 100 3.21 1.70 8.88
CA GLU A 100 3.62 2.79 7.97
C GLU A 100 4.41 3.88 8.72
N ALA A 101 5.51 4.31 8.11
CA ALA A 101 6.25 5.46 8.58
C ALA A 101 5.46 6.75 8.24
N PRO A 102 5.13 7.60 9.23
CA PRO A 102 4.36 8.81 8.97
C PRO A 102 5.14 9.77 8.07
N LEU A 103 4.43 10.45 7.16
CA LEU A 103 5.03 11.51 6.37
C LEU A 103 5.25 12.74 7.24
N THR A 104 6.52 13.13 7.38
CA THR A 104 6.92 14.29 8.19
C THR A 104 6.72 15.63 7.48
N ALA A 105 6.53 15.59 6.15
CA ALA A 105 6.10 16.75 5.36
C ALA A 105 5.42 16.25 4.08
N PRO A 106 4.59 17.09 3.44
CA PRO A 106 3.87 16.71 2.23
C PRO A 106 4.80 16.20 1.13
N VAL A 107 4.31 15.23 0.38
CA VAL A 107 4.93 14.70 -0.83
C VAL A 107 4.10 15.15 -2.02
N ARG A 108 4.77 15.61 -3.08
CA ARG A 108 4.12 16.03 -4.32
C ARG A 108 4.66 15.20 -5.48
N GLY A 109 3.77 14.52 -6.18
CA GLY A 109 4.04 13.80 -7.43
C GLY A 109 3.42 14.54 -8.62
N SER A 110 3.27 13.82 -9.74
CA SER A 110 2.53 14.30 -10.91
C SER A 110 1.03 14.29 -10.64
N ASP A 111 0.37 15.38 -11.01
CA ASP A 111 -1.10 15.47 -10.96
C ASP A 111 -1.75 14.45 -11.91
N GLU A 112 -1.09 14.12 -13.01
CA GLU A 112 -1.58 13.14 -13.99
C GLU A 112 -1.59 11.73 -13.41
N PHE A 113 -0.48 11.30 -12.79
CA PHE A 113 -0.39 10.00 -12.14
C PHE A 113 -1.41 9.88 -11.01
N ALA A 114 -1.48 10.88 -10.12
CA ALA A 114 -2.41 10.86 -8.99
C ALA A 114 -3.86 10.72 -9.46
N LYS A 115 -4.29 11.50 -10.47
CA LYS A 115 -5.64 11.42 -11.05
C LYS A 115 -5.92 10.05 -11.68
N ALA A 116 -5.00 9.56 -12.50
CA ALA A 116 -5.15 8.27 -13.18
C ALA A 116 -5.22 7.12 -12.16
N PHE A 117 -4.34 7.14 -11.16
CA PHE A 117 -4.27 6.14 -10.11
C PHE A 117 -5.55 6.12 -9.25
N GLU A 118 -6.03 7.28 -8.79
CA GLU A 118 -7.26 7.37 -7.98
C GLU A 118 -8.53 7.02 -8.76
N ALA A 119 -8.52 7.16 -10.09
CA ALA A 119 -9.64 6.79 -10.95
C ALA A 119 -9.72 5.27 -11.22
N ALA A 120 -8.60 4.55 -11.10
CA ALA A 120 -8.49 3.14 -11.49
C ALA A 120 -9.07 2.12 -10.46
N GLY A 121 -9.74 2.58 -9.41
CA GLY A 121 -10.26 1.72 -8.34
C GLY A 121 -11.77 1.86 -8.16
N PRO A 122 -12.42 0.85 -7.57
CA PRO A 122 -13.83 0.96 -7.23
C PRO A 122 -14.03 2.07 -6.20
N ARG A 123 -15.21 2.68 -6.25
CA ARG A 123 -15.66 3.71 -5.32
C ARG A 123 -16.92 3.23 -4.62
N ASP A 124 -17.06 3.59 -3.36
CA ASP A 124 -18.32 3.43 -2.65
C ASP A 124 -19.34 4.52 -3.07
N PRO A 125 -20.60 4.43 -2.62
CA PRO A 125 -21.62 5.43 -2.94
C PRO A 125 -21.29 6.86 -2.48
N GLN A 126 -20.37 7.02 -1.53
CA GLN A 126 -19.88 8.31 -1.04
C GLN A 126 -18.68 8.82 -1.87
N GLY A 127 -18.28 8.09 -2.92
CA GLY A 127 -17.17 8.43 -3.80
C GLY A 127 -15.78 8.15 -3.21
N ARG A 128 -15.70 7.44 -2.07
CA ARG A 128 -14.44 7.08 -1.40
C ARG A 128 -13.82 5.85 -2.06
N SER A 129 -12.49 5.78 -2.08
CA SER A 129 -11.75 4.62 -2.61
C SER A 129 -10.48 4.36 -1.82
N LEU A 130 -10.07 3.09 -1.71
CA LEU A 130 -8.78 2.69 -1.13
C LEU A 130 -7.58 3.19 -1.94
N ARG A 131 -7.79 3.65 -3.17
CA ARG A 131 -6.75 4.29 -3.99
C ARG A 131 -6.58 5.79 -3.71
N GLN A 132 -7.46 6.41 -2.92
CA GLN A 132 -7.33 7.85 -2.65
C GLN A 132 -6.05 8.15 -1.86
N LEU A 133 -5.27 9.08 -2.37
CA LEU A 133 -3.98 9.47 -1.81
C LEU A 133 -4.19 10.59 -0.77
N ASP A 134 -3.39 10.56 0.30
CA ASP A 134 -3.35 11.65 1.29
C ASP A 134 -2.15 12.56 1.04
N LEU A 135 -0.95 11.96 0.91
CA LEU A 135 0.35 12.58 0.64
C LEU A 135 0.77 13.70 1.60
N LYS A 136 0.03 13.93 2.67
CA LYS A 136 0.31 14.96 3.68
C LYS A 136 0.89 14.33 4.93
N THR A 137 0.23 13.28 5.41
CA THR A 137 0.52 12.56 6.65
C THR A 137 0.77 11.07 6.43
N ARG A 138 0.22 10.51 5.34
CA ARG A 138 0.35 9.09 4.93
C ARG A 138 0.23 8.94 3.41
N LEU A 139 0.51 7.74 2.88
CA LEU A 139 0.38 7.47 1.45
C LEU A 139 -1.08 7.47 1.01
N PHE A 140 -1.92 6.62 1.61
CA PHE A 140 -3.35 6.50 1.29
C PHE A 140 -4.24 7.14 2.35
N LYS A 141 -5.32 7.79 1.91
CA LYS A 141 -6.29 8.44 2.79
C LYS A 141 -7.00 7.47 3.72
N TYR A 142 -7.27 6.25 3.25
CA TYR A 142 -7.83 5.16 4.06
C TYR A 142 -6.76 4.09 4.21
N PRO A 143 -6.29 3.77 5.43
CA PRO A 143 -5.17 2.86 5.66
C PRO A 143 -5.60 1.39 5.47
N CYS A 144 -5.91 1.03 4.23
CA CYS A 144 -6.14 -0.34 3.77
C CYS A 144 -5.69 -0.43 2.31
N SER A 145 -4.83 -1.40 1.99
CA SER A 145 -4.25 -1.56 0.66
C SER A 145 -5.34 -1.78 -0.37
N PHE A 146 -5.28 -1.00 -1.46
CA PHE A 146 -6.16 -1.18 -2.62
C PHE A 146 -5.96 -2.54 -3.30
N LEU A 147 -4.88 -3.26 -3.02
CA LEU A 147 -4.61 -4.59 -3.59
C LEU A 147 -5.47 -5.70 -2.96
N ILE A 148 -6.30 -5.40 -1.95
CA ILE A 148 -7.42 -6.28 -1.59
C ILE A 148 -8.40 -6.50 -2.74
N HIS A 149 -8.46 -5.55 -3.70
CA HIS A 149 -9.24 -5.66 -4.93
C HIS A 149 -8.47 -6.33 -6.08
N SER A 150 -7.23 -6.78 -5.86
CA SER A 150 -6.43 -7.40 -6.92
C SER A 150 -6.91 -8.80 -7.28
N GLU A 151 -6.65 -9.21 -8.52
CA GLU A 151 -6.89 -10.60 -8.97
C GLU A 151 -6.11 -11.60 -8.10
N SER A 152 -4.90 -11.25 -7.67
CA SER A 152 -4.09 -12.09 -6.77
C SER A 152 -4.77 -12.34 -5.42
N PHE A 153 -5.44 -11.33 -4.86
CA PHE A 153 -6.23 -11.50 -3.63
C PHE A 153 -7.47 -12.36 -3.91
N GLN A 154 -8.16 -12.11 -5.03
CA GLN A 154 -9.37 -12.85 -5.40
C GLN A 154 -9.10 -14.35 -5.62
N ALA A 155 -7.93 -14.68 -6.17
CA ALA A 155 -7.48 -16.04 -6.44
C ALA A 155 -7.00 -16.82 -5.20
N LEU A 156 -6.97 -16.19 -4.01
CA LEU A 156 -6.61 -16.89 -2.78
C LEU A 156 -7.61 -18.03 -2.47
N PRO A 157 -7.16 -19.16 -1.89
CA PRO A 157 -8.03 -20.25 -1.47
C PRO A 157 -9.17 -19.77 -0.56
N ALA A 158 -10.38 -20.33 -0.76
CA ALA A 158 -11.57 -19.89 -0.03
C ALA A 158 -11.42 -19.95 1.50
N GLU A 159 -10.79 -21.01 2.02
CA GLU A 159 -10.50 -21.17 3.45
C GLU A 159 -9.57 -20.06 3.99
N LEU A 160 -8.58 -19.65 3.19
CA LEU A 160 -7.70 -18.54 3.53
C LEU A 160 -8.47 -17.21 3.52
N LYS A 161 -9.26 -16.93 2.47
CA LYS A 161 -10.07 -15.71 2.37
C LYS A 161 -11.05 -15.59 3.54
N ALA A 162 -11.70 -16.68 3.93
CA ALA A 162 -12.59 -16.71 5.10
C ALA A 162 -11.87 -16.27 6.39
N ARG A 163 -10.64 -16.74 6.62
CA ARG A 163 -9.83 -16.33 7.77
C ARG A 163 -9.38 -14.87 7.69
N ILE A 164 -8.96 -14.42 6.51
CA ILE A 164 -8.61 -13.00 6.29
C ILE A 164 -9.82 -12.13 6.62
N TYR A 165 -11.01 -12.42 6.08
CA TYR A 165 -12.21 -11.64 6.31
C TYR A 165 -12.69 -11.68 7.75
N GLN A 166 -12.64 -12.84 8.41
CA GLN A 166 -13.03 -12.94 9.81
C GLN A 166 -12.11 -12.09 10.70
N ARG A 167 -10.79 -12.18 10.45
CA ARG A 167 -9.82 -11.43 11.23
C ARG A 167 -9.88 -9.94 10.94
N LEU A 168 -10.02 -9.56 9.67
CA LEU A 168 -10.20 -8.19 9.24
C LEU A 168 -11.48 -7.58 9.82
N TRP A 169 -12.57 -8.34 9.90
CA TRP A 169 -13.79 -7.92 10.58
C TRP A 169 -13.53 -7.61 12.06
N SER A 170 -12.92 -8.55 12.81
CA SER A 170 -12.60 -8.36 14.23
C SER A 170 -11.77 -7.10 14.49
N ILE A 171 -10.81 -6.80 13.60
CA ILE A 171 -10.03 -5.56 13.67
C ILE A 171 -10.94 -4.37 13.36
N LEU A 172 -11.61 -4.34 12.22
CA LEU A 172 -12.33 -3.14 11.80
C LEU A 172 -13.64 -2.89 12.57
N SER A 173 -14.24 -3.90 13.20
CA SER A 173 -15.39 -3.75 14.12
C SER A 173 -14.97 -3.16 15.47
N GLY A 174 -13.69 -3.25 15.81
CA GLY A 174 -13.15 -2.83 17.10
C GLY A 174 -13.19 -3.92 18.17
N GLU A 175 -13.57 -5.15 17.83
CA GLU A 175 -13.45 -6.31 18.74
C GLU A 175 -12.00 -6.54 19.17
N ASP A 176 -11.04 -6.34 18.25
CA ASP A 176 -9.62 -6.30 18.58
C ASP A 176 -9.11 -4.86 18.67
N SER A 177 -8.91 -4.41 19.91
CA SER A 177 -8.29 -3.14 20.27
C SER A 177 -6.83 -3.31 20.75
N GLY A 178 -6.18 -4.41 20.40
CA GLY A 178 -4.79 -4.70 20.74
C GLY A 178 -3.81 -3.63 20.26
N PRO A 179 -2.61 -3.54 20.88
CA PRO A 179 -1.64 -2.47 20.63
C PRO A 179 -1.23 -2.36 19.16
N THR A 180 -1.21 -3.48 18.43
CA THR A 180 -0.91 -3.56 17.01
C THR A 180 -1.81 -2.68 16.14
N TRP A 181 -3.09 -2.51 16.51
CA TRP A 181 -4.09 -1.84 15.69
C TRP A 181 -4.39 -0.41 16.14
N GLN A 182 -3.70 0.10 17.17
CA GLN A 182 -4.02 1.40 17.80
C GLN A 182 -3.90 2.59 16.85
N ARG A 183 -3.12 2.48 15.77
CA ARG A 183 -3.00 3.54 14.75
C ARG A 183 -4.26 3.69 13.90
N LEU A 184 -5.12 2.67 13.84
CA LEU A 184 -6.41 2.74 13.15
C LEU A 184 -7.43 3.42 14.05
N THR A 185 -7.74 4.69 13.73
CA THR A 185 -8.78 5.44 14.43
C THR A 185 -10.16 4.80 14.22
N ALA A 186 -11.13 5.13 15.09
CA ALA A 186 -12.51 4.68 14.90
C ALA A 186 -13.09 5.14 13.53
N ALA A 187 -12.68 6.33 13.06
CA ALA A 187 -13.06 6.86 11.76
C ALA A 187 -12.43 6.05 10.61
N ASP A 188 -11.13 5.70 10.69
CA ASP A 188 -10.47 4.85 9.70
C ASP A 188 -11.17 3.48 9.61
N ARG A 189 -11.40 2.85 10.76
CA ARG A 189 -12.07 1.53 10.84
C ARG A 189 -13.47 1.55 10.23
N LYS A 190 -14.26 2.58 10.54
CA LYS A 190 -15.59 2.77 9.95
C LYS A 190 -15.50 2.98 8.43
N ALA A 191 -14.64 3.88 7.97
CA ALA A 191 -14.50 4.19 6.55
C ALA A 191 -14.04 2.97 5.74
N ILE A 192 -13.05 2.22 6.23
CA ILE A 192 -12.58 1.00 5.55
C ILE A 192 -13.70 -0.03 5.45
N ARG A 193 -14.47 -0.27 6.53
CA ARG A 193 -15.61 -1.22 6.47
C ARG A 193 -16.64 -0.82 5.42
N GLU A 194 -17.08 0.44 5.43
CA GLU A 194 -18.10 0.92 4.50
C GLU A 194 -17.63 0.83 3.05
N ILE A 195 -16.36 1.16 2.79
CA ILE A 195 -15.75 1.00 1.46
C ILE A 195 -15.77 -0.48 1.07
N LEU A 196 -15.22 -1.37 1.90
CA LEU A 196 -15.15 -2.80 1.59
C LEU A 196 -16.53 -3.42 1.37
N ILE A 197 -17.52 -3.10 2.22
CA ILE A 197 -18.92 -3.57 2.06
C ILE A 197 -19.48 -3.19 0.69
N SER A 198 -19.11 -2.02 0.17
CA SER A 198 -19.59 -1.51 -1.11
C SER A 198 -18.78 -2.04 -2.30
N THR A 199 -17.48 -2.28 -2.14
CA THR A 199 -16.54 -2.52 -3.25
C THR A 199 -16.04 -3.94 -3.38
N GLN A 200 -16.12 -4.76 -2.32
CA GLN A 200 -15.58 -6.12 -2.32
C GLN A 200 -16.68 -7.16 -2.59
N PRO A 201 -16.61 -7.92 -3.70
CA PRO A 201 -17.74 -8.73 -4.18
C PRO A 201 -17.99 -9.99 -3.36
N ASP A 202 -16.95 -10.57 -2.76
CA ASP A 202 -16.99 -11.87 -2.09
C ASP A 202 -16.97 -11.76 -0.55
N LEU A 203 -17.42 -10.62 -0.01
CA LEU A 203 -17.51 -10.45 1.44
C LEU A 203 -18.54 -11.39 2.07
N PRO A 204 -18.20 -12.03 3.21
CA PRO A 204 -19.14 -12.84 3.97
C PRO A 204 -20.36 -12.06 4.46
N SER A 205 -21.48 -12.75 4.67
CA SER A 205 -22.76 -12.14 5.06
C SER A 205 -22.70 -11.34 6.35
N TYR A 206 -21.87 -11.73 7.33
CA TYR A 206 -21.72 -11.02 8.60
C TYR A 206 -21.10 -9.62 8.47
N TRP A 207 -20.57 -9.25 7.29
CA TRP A 207 -20.15 -7.87 7.00
C TRP A 207 -21.33 -6.95 6.68
N LYS A 208 -22.46 -7.51 6.25
CA LYS A 208 -23.68 -6.79 5.86
C LYS A 208 -24.63 -6.78 7.06
N LEU A 209 -24.26 -6.02 8.11
CA LEU A 209 -25.16 -5.71 9.23
C LEU A 209 -26.11 -4.57 8.85
#